data_AF-A0A077PK72-F1
#
_entry.id   AF-A0A077PK72-F1
#
_cell.length_a   1.000
_cell.length_b   1.000
_cell.length_c   1.000
_cell.angle_alpha   90.00
_cell.angle_beta   90.00
_cell.angle_gamma   90.00
#
_symmetry.space_group_name_H-M   'P 1'
#
loop_
_entity.id
_entity.type
_entity.pdbx_description
1 polymer ?
#
loop_
_entity_poly.entity_id
_entity_poly.type
_entity_poly.pdbx_seq_one_letter_code
_entity_poly.pdbx_strand_id
1 'polypeptide(L)'
;MINQTLMSYLHSIYPELEVDTSYIRGYSAEEIPKFERFYDIEIRSQLYDFLICMGRCSGGFFGDIPLAFYHEQKTARGGILFQEDLRDELGNIQRHDLIVKKPFFISVESYTQYFFVLTKSDNPDLVYRYDENEETVQATNWSFNEYLRHVVNVYTRNHKVKAPFDLWGELIII
;
A
#
# COMPACT_ATOMS: atom_id res chain seq x y z
N MET A 1 -20.85 0.89 0.04
CA MET A 1 -20.64 2.01 -0.90
C MET A 1 -19.16 2.11 -1.14
N ILE A 2 -18.71 2.05 -2.39
CA ILE A 2 -17.32 2.28 -2.78
C ILE A 2 -16.91 3.70 -2.32
N ASN A 3 -15.70 3.89 -1.80
CA ASN A 3 -15.23 5.19 -1.32
C ASN A 3 -14.98 6.14 -2.49
N GLN A 4 -16.06 6.81 -2.94
CA GLN A 4 -16.05 7.75 -4.08
C GLN A 4 -15.08 8.91 -3.89
N THR A 5 -14.83 9.31 -2.64
CA THR A 5 -13.90 10.40 -2.31
C THR A 5 -12.46 10.05 -2.67
N LEU A 6 -11.97 8.88 -2.24
CA LEU A 6 -10.60 8.44 -2.57
C LEU A 6 -10.40 8.32 -4.08
N MET A 7 -11.35 7.68 -4.77
CA MET A 7 -11.27 7.50 -6.22
C MET A 7 -11.25 8.83 -6.97
N SER A 8 -12.12 9.78 -6.58
CA SER A 8 -12.15 11.10 -7.21
C SER A 8 -10.85 11.86 -6.96
N TYR A 9 -10.29 11.73 -5.76
CA TYR A 9 -9.00 12.32 -5.41
C TYR A 9 -7.85 11.76 -6.26
N LEU A 10 -7.76 10.44 -6.41
CA LEU A 10 -6.76 9.78 -7.25
C LEU A 10 -6.96 10.13 -8.73
N HIS A 11 -8.20 10.10 -9.22
CA HIS A 11 -8.51 10.41 -10.62
C HIS A 11 -8.19 11.87 -10.98
N SER A 12 -8.29 12.80 -10.04
CA SER A 12 -8.02 14.22 -10.28
C SER A 12 -6.60 14.52 -10.81
N ILE A 13 -5.59 13.66 -10.56
CA ILE A 13 -4.23 13.87 -11.09
C ILE A 13 -4.06 13.33 -12.50
N TYR A 14 -4.92 12.39 -12.92
CA TYR A 14 -4.92 11.84 -14.26
C TYR A 14 -6.36 11.64 -14.77
N PRO A 15 -7.08 12.75 -15.09
CA PRO A 15 -8.50 12.68 -15.43
C PRO A 15 -8.79 11.91 -16.72
N GLU A 16 -7.80 11.77 -17.60
CA GLU A 16 -7.91 11.01 -18.85
C GLU A 16 -7.73 9.49 -18.63
N LEU A 17 -7.45 9.04 -17.40
CA LEU A 17 -7.45 7.63 -17.06
C LEU A 17 -8.89 7.10 -17.11
N GLU A 18 -9.12 6.13 -17.98
CA GLU A 18 -10.36 5.37 -17.97
C GLU A 18 -10.33 4.45 -16.74
N VAL A 19 -11.32 4.58 -15.87
CA VAL A 19 -11.46 3.79 -14.64
C VAL A 19 -12.81 3.12 -14.67
N ASP A 20 -12.84 1.79 -14.72
CA ASP A 20 -14.07 1.03 -14.59
C ASP A 20 -14.31 0.67 -13.11
N THR A 21 -15.20 1.43 -12.49
CA THR A 21 -15.52 1.31 -11.06
C THR A 21 -16.28 0.02 -10.74
N SER A 22 -16.85 -0.66 -11.75
CA SER A 22 -17.60 -1.90 -11.55
C SER A 22 -16.71 -3.10 -11.21
N TYR A 23 -15.41 -3.02 -11.55
CA TYR A 23 -14.41 -4.04 -11.22
C TYR A 23 -13.70 -3.78 -9.89
N ILE A 24 -13.89 -2.59 -9.29
CA ILE A 24 -13.21 -2.22 -8.05
C ILE A 24 -13.75 -3.05 -6.88
N ARG A 25 -12.83 -3.74 -6.22
CA ARG A 25 -13.06 -4.63 -5.09
C ARG A 25 -12.06 -4.34 -4.00
N GLY A 26 -12.57 -4.07 -2.81
CA GLY A 26 -11.78 -4.07 -1.58
C GLY A 26 -12.18 -5.18 -0.64
N TYR A 27 -11.50 -5.23 0.50
CA TYR A 27 -11.85 -6.12 1.59
C TYR A 27 -13.18 -5.68 2.22
N SER A 28 -13.92 -6.63 2.78
CA SER A 28 -15.09 -6.30 3.59
C SER A 28 -14.67 -5.86 5.00
N ALA A 29 -15.56 -5.15 5.70
CA ALA A 29 -15.31 -4.76 7.09
C ALA A 29 -15.09 -5.97 8.02
N GLU A 30 -15.66 -7.14 7.69
CA GLU A 30 -15.47 -8.39 8.44
C GLU A 30 -14.09 -9.03 8.20
N GLU A 31 -13.44 -8.68 7.08
CA GLU A 31 -12.11 -9.17 6.70
C GLU A 31 -11.00 -8.35 7.33
N ILE A 32 -11.23 -7.05 7.59
CA ILE A 32 -10.23 -6.16 8.19
C ILE A 32 -9.65 -6.72 9.50
N PRO A 33 -10.44 -7.20 10.48
CA PRO A 33 -9.87 -7.79 11.69
C PRO A 33 -9.04 -9.06 11.44
N LYS A 34 -9.32 -9.80 10.36
CA LYS A 34 -8.49 -10.96 9.98
C LYS A 34 -7.15 -10.48 9.44
N PHE A 35 -7.15 -9.44 8.61
CA PHE A 35 -5.96 -8.78 8.09
C PHE A 35 -5.07 -8.26 9.23
N GLU A 36 -5.65 -7.52 10.18
CA GLU A 36 -4.93 -6.98 11.34
C GLU A 36 -4.21 -8.08 12.13
N ARG A 37 -4.89 -9.21 12.38
CA ARG A 37 -4.29 -10.36 13.06
C ARG A 37 -3.21 -11.04 12.22
N PHE A 38 -3.43 -11.17 10.92
CA PHE A 38 -2.54 -11.89 10.02
C PHE A 38 -1.19 -11.18 9.82
N TYR A 39 -1.22 -9.84 9.78
CA TYR A 39 -0.03 -9.00 9.61
C TYR A 39 0.50 -8.39 10.91
N ASP A 40 -0.18 -8.59 12.04
CA ASP A 40 0.05 -7.90 13.32
C ASP A 40 0.13 -6.37 13.17
N ILE A 41 -0.95 -5.76 12.67
CA ILE A 41 -1.07 -4.30 12.44
C ILE A 41 -2.40 -3.75 12.98
N GLU A 42 -2.56 -2.42 12.97
CA GLU A 42 -3.80 -1.72 13.35
C GLU A 42 -4.34 -0.88 12.18
N ILE A 43 -5.36 -1.37 11.48
CA ILE A 43 -5.87 -0.74 10.26
C ILE A 43 -6.89 0.36 10.62
N ARG A 44 -6.57 1.60 10.25
CA ARG A 44 -7.43 2.77 10.46
C ARG A 44 -7.18 3.86 9.43
N SER A 45 -8.04 4.87 9.43
CA SER A 45 -7.92 6.07 8.59
C SER A 45 -7.69 5.74 7.10
N GLN A 46 -6.71 6.34 6.42
CA GLN A 46 -6.55 6.22 4.97
C GLN A 46 -6.21 4.80 4.51
N LEU A 47 -5.47 4.04 5.32
CA LEU A 47 -5.19 2.63 5.01
C LEU A 47 -6.47 1.80 5.04
N TYR A 48 -7.36 2.04 6.00
CA TYR A 48 -8.67 1.39 6.05
C TYR A 48 -9.51 1.74 4.83
N ASP A 49 -9.60 3.04 4.50
CA ASP A 49 -10.37 3.54 3.36
C ASP A 49 -9.89 2.92 2.05
N PHE A 50 -8.58 2.82 1.86
CA PHE A 50 -7.98 2.16 0.70
C PHE A 50 -8.30 0.67 0.65
N LEU A 51 -8.08 -0.08 1.74
CA LEU A 51 -8.28 -1.52 1.76
C LEU A 51 -9.74 -1.91 1.51
N ILE A 52 -10.70 -1.17 2.08
CA ILE A 52 -12.14 -1.38 1.84
C ILE A 52 -12.55 -0.96 0.43
N CYS A 53 -11.92 0.07 -0.14
CA CYS A 53 -12.26 0.56 -1.46
C CYS A 53 -11.71 -0.35 -2.56
N MET A 54 -10.41 -0.64 -2.53
CA MET A 54 -9.68 -1.30 -3.62
C MET A 54 -8.54 -2.21 -3.14
N GLY A 55 -8.55 -2.66 -1.88
CA GLY A 55 -7.47 -3.51 -1.35
C GLY A 55 -7.28 -4.86 -2.07
N ARG A 56 -8.25 -5.34 -2.86
CA ARG A 56 -8.18 -6.62 -3.58
C ARG A 56 -7.83 -6.48 -5.07
N CYS A 57 -7.96 -5.28 -5.64
CA CYS A 57 -7.63 -5.04 -7.03
C CYS A 57 -7.14 -3.61 -7.25
N SER A 58 -6.34 -3.38 -8.28
CA SER A 58 -5.77 -2.06 -8.56
C SER A 58 -6.79 -0.98 -8.95
N GLY A 59 -8.00 -1.40 -9.35
CA GLY A 59 -9.01 -0.52 -9.90
C GLY A 59 -8.59 0.22 -11.17
N GLY A 60 -7.59 -0.29 -11.89
CA GLY A 60 -6.97 0.38 -13.03
C GLY A 60 -6.11 1.59 -12.68
N PHE A 61 -6.06 2.00 -11.40
CA PHE A 61 -5.22 3.10 -10.93
C PHE A 61 -3.76 2.70 -10.80
N PHE A 62 -3.49 1.43 -10.48
CA PHE A 62 -2.16 0.96 -10.10
C PHE A 62 -1.72 -0.24 -10.93
N GLY A 63 -0.46 -0.27 -11.33
CA GLY A 63 0.17 -1.46 -11.89
C GLY A 63 0.61 -2.45 -10.82
N ASP A 64 1.38 -3.44 -11.24
CA ASP A 64 2.11 -4.40 -10.41
C ASP A 64 3.27 -3.75 -9.61
N ILE A 65 3.74 -2.59 -10.08
CA ILE A 65 4.79 -1.78 -9.44
C ILE A 65 4.25 -0.35 -9.22
N PRO A 66 4.61 0.31 -8.10
CA PRO A 66 5.50 -0.16 -7.04
C PRO A 66 4.74 -0.77 -5.85
N LEU A 67 3.41 -0.71 -5.84
CA LEU A 67 2.60 -1.15 -4.71
C LEU A 67 2.74 -2.65 -4.48
N ALA A 68 3.04 -3.02 -3.24
CA ALA A 68 3.27 -4.41 -2.84
C ALA A 68 1.97 -5.25 -2.78
N PHE A 69 0.82 -4.67 -3.13
CA PHE A 69 -0.50 -5.27 -2.98
C PHE A 69 -0.93 -6.18 -4.14
N TYR A 70 -0.54 -5.87 -5.38
CA TYR A 70 -1.18 -6.42 -6.59
C TYR A 70 -0.25 -7.26 -7.47
N HIS A 71 0.87 -7.74 -6.91
CA HIS A 71 1.87 -8.46 -7.67
C HIS A 71 1.41 -9.90 -7.97
N GLU A 72 1.24 -10.26 -9.25
CA GLU A 72 0.61 -11.53 -9.73
C GLU A 72 1.17 -12.84 -9.15
N GLN A 73 2.37 -12.82 -8.58
CA GLN A 73 3.05 -14.01 -8.04
C GLN A 73 3.08 -14.09 -6.51
N LYS A 74 2.45 -13.14 -5.80
CA LYS A 74 2.46 -13.12 -4.33
C LYS A 74 1.26 -13.91 -3.78
N THR A 75 1.56 -14.93 -2.99
CA THR A 75 0.59 -15.58 -2.10
C THR A 75 0.47 -14.77 -0.81
N ALA A 76 -0.62 -14.92 -0.06
CA ALA A 76 -0.75 -14.31 1.27
C ALA A 76 0.45 -14.64 2.19
N ARG A 77 1.00 -15.86 2.08
CA ARG A 77 2.22 -16.26 2.80
C ARG A 77 3.45 -15.45 2.35
N GLY A 78 3.60 -15.24 1.05
CA GLY A 78 4.68 -14.37 0.51
C GLY A 78 4.53 -12.92 0.98
N GLY A 79 3.29 -12.44 1.14
CA GLY A 79 2.99 -11.14 1.75
C GLY A 79 3.48 -11.03 3.19
N ILE A 80 3.25 -12.06 4.02
CA ILE A 80 3.77 -12.09 5.40
C ILE A 80 5.29 -12.06 5.41
N LEU A 81 5.94 -12.97 4.68
CA LEU A 81 7.39 -13.08 4.67
C LEU A 81 8.04 -11.75 4.27
N PHE A 82 7.49 -11.10 3.24
CA PHE A 82 7.92 -9.75 2.84
C PHE A 82 7.81 -8.71 3.97
N GLN A 83 6.74 -8.75 4.77
CA GLN A 83 6.58 -7.83 5.90
C GLN A 83 7.50 -8.17 7.08
N GLU A 84 7.71 -9.45 7.35
CA GLU A 84 8.62 -9.93 8.41
C GLU A 84 10.07 -9.58 8.09
N ASP A 85 10.53 -9.89 6.87
CA ASP A 85 11.89 -9.59 6.40
C ASP A 85 12.20 -8.08 6.56
N LEU A 86 11.30 -7.21 6.11
CA LEU A 86 11.51 -5.76 6.21
C LEU A 86 11.41 -5.22 7.65
N ARG A 87 10.65 -5.87 8.53
CA ARG A 87 10.63 -5.53 9.96
C ARG A 87 11.93 -5.93 10.64
N ASP A 88 12.49 -7.06 10.28
CA ASP A 88 13.79 -7.52 10.77
C ASP A 88 14.90 -6.56 10.31
N GLU A 89 14.85 -6.06 9.07
CA GLU A 89 15.79 -5.03 8.61
C GLU A 89 15.73 -3.74 9.44
N LEU A 90 14.53 -3.26 9.79
CA LEU A 90 14.40 -2.14 10.74
C LEU A 90 15.05 -2.44 12.09
N GLY A 91 15.00 -3.70 12.53
CA GLY A 91 15.66 -4.16 13.74
C GLY A 91 17.18 -4.14 13.63
N ASN A 92 17.72 -4.59 12.49
CA ASN A 92 19.16 -4.62 12.20
C ASN A 92 19.78 -3.23 12.27
N ILE A 93 19.06 -2.21 11.79
CA ILE A 93 19.47 -0.80 11.85
C ILE A 93 19.06 -0.09 13.15
N GLN A 94 18.74 -0.86 14.20
CA GLN A 94 18.38 -0.39 15.55
C GLN A 94 17.14 0.52 15.63
N ARG A 95 16.23 0.44 14.65
CA ARG A 95 14.94 1.16 14.62
C ARG A 95 13.82 0.41 15.34
N HIS A 96 14.13 -0.15 16.51
CA HIS A 96 13.14 -0.80 17.38
C HIS A 96 12.02 0.14 17.82
N ASP A 97 12.28 1.46 17.86
CA ASP A 97 11.28 2.51 18.12
C ASP A 97 10.15 2.54 17.07
N LEU A 98 10.43 2.07 15.84
CA LEU A 98 9.46 1.97 14.76
C LEU A 98 8.74 0.63 14.77
N ILE A 99 9.45 -0.47 15.08
CA ILE A 99 8.88 -1.82 15.11
C ILE A 99 7.68 -1.88 16.08
N VAL A 100 7.81 -1.28 17.28
CA VAL A 100 6.71 -1.25 18.27
C VAL A 100 5.47 -0.47 17.79
N LYS A 101 5.62 0.35 16.74
CA LYS A 101 4.53 1.10 16.09
C LYS A 101 3.91 0.35 14.91
N LYS A 102 4.20 -0.96 14.78
CA LYS A 102 3.60 -1.89 13.81
C LYS A 102 3.72 -1.36 12.36
N PRO A 103 4.94 -1.30 11.81
CA PRO A 103 5.14 -0.84 10.44
C PRO A 103 4.47 -1.80 9.45
N PHE A 104 3.90 -1.22 8.40
CA PHE A 104 3.31 -1.96 7.29
C PHE A 104 3.84 -1.40 5.97
N PHE A 105 4.63 -2.20 5.27
CA PHE A 105 5.28 -1.83 4.02
C PHE A 105 4.30 -1.91 2.86
N ILE A 106 4.16 -0.80 2.15
CA ILE A 106 3.12 -0.59 1.13
C ILE A 106 3.70 -0.64 -0.30
N SER A 107 5.01 -0.42 -0.46
CA SER A 107 5.61 -0.25 -1.78
C SER A 107 7.12 -0.49 -1.79
N VAL A 108 7.62 -0.92 -2.95
CA VAL A 108 9.05 -1.09 -3.25
C VAL A 108 9.38 -0.29 -4.51
N GLU A 109 10.20 0.73 -4.38
CA GLU A 109 10.67 1.56 -5.48
C GLU A 109 12.17 1.36 -5.71
N SER A 110 12.58 1.33 -6.97
CA SER A 110 14.00 1.14 -7.37
C SER A 110 14.70 -0.04 -6.68
N TYR A 111 13.94 -1.07 -6.28
CA TYR A 111 14.37 -2.27 -5.55
C TYR A 111 14.89 -2.05 -4.12
N THR A 112 15.40 -0.87 -3.76
CA THR A 112 16.03 -0.61 -2.45
C THR A 112 15.34 0.49 -1.63
N GLN A 113 14.26 1.08 -2.16
CA GLN A 113 13.50 2.13 -1.47
C GLN A 113 12.15 1.58 -1.05
N TYR A 114 11.97 1.39 0.26
CA TYR A 114 10.77 0.79 0.83
C TYR A 114 9.91 1.86 1.49
N PHE A 115 8.66 1.95 1.08
CA PHE A 115 7.71 2.88 1.69
C PHE A 115 6.74 2.13 2.60
N PHE A 116 6.44 2.72 3.76
CA PHE A 116 5.61 2.09 4.78
C PHE A 116 4.88 3.11 5.65
N VAL A 117 3.86 2.64 6.36
CA VAL A 117 3.13 3.42 7.37
C VAL A 117 3.29 2.79 8.75
N LEU A 118 3.20 3.61 9.81
CA LEU A 118 3.24 3.15 11.20
C LEU A 118 1.82 3.04 11.75
N THR A 119 1.25 1.85 11.64
CA THR A 119 -0.18 1.62 11.87
C THR A 119 -0.61 1.89 13.33
N LYS A 120 0.31 1.67 14.28
CA LYS A 120 0.16 1.98 15.71
C LYS A 120 0.97 3.22 16.10
N SER A 121 0.68 4.36 15.47
CA SER A 121 1.29 5.66 15.81
C SER A 121 0.27 6.79 15.82
N ASP A 122 0.55 7.92 16.46
CA ASP A 122 -0.39 9.06 16.55
C ASP A 122 -0.79 9.63 15.18
N ASN A 123 0.03 9.43 14.15
CA ASN A 123 -0.29 9.77 12.76
C ASN A 123 -0.10 8.54 11.86
N PRO A 124 -1.11 7.65 11.79
CA PRO A 124 -1.03 6.41 11.02
C PRO A 124 -1.03 6.61 9.50
N ASP A 125 -1.37 7.81 9.03
CA ASP A 125 -1.42 8.13 7.61
C ASP A 125 -0.05 8.60 7.08
N LEU A 126 0.90 8.95 7.96
CA LEU A 126 2.23 9.41 7.54
C LEU A 126 3.03 8.28 6.91
N VAL A 127 3.52 8.53 5.70
CA VAL A 127 4.38 7.60 4.97
C VAL A 127 5.83 7.84 5.37
N TYR A 128 6.55 6.75 5.60
CA TYR A 128 7.98 6.71 5.86
C TYR A 128 8.68 6.04 4.68
N ARG A 129 9.94 6.39 4.48
CA ARG A 129 10.84 5.76 3.52
C ARG A 129 12.01 5.13 4.27
N TYR A 130 12.24 3.85 4.01
CA TYR A 130 13.45 3.13 4.36
C TYR A 130 14.32 3.02 3.09
N ASP A 131 15.54 3.53 3.16
CA ASP A 131 16.57 3.36 2.16
C ASP A 131 17.51 2.25 2.61
N GLU A 132 17.48 1.12 1.92
CA GLU A 132 18.32 -0.04 2.23
C GLU A 132 19.81 0.23 1.96
N ASN A 133 20.14 1.03 0.95
CA ASN A 133 21.55 1.30 0.61
C ASN A 133 22.23 2.16 1.69
N GLU A 134 21.50 3.13 2.21
CA GLU A 134 22.00 4.05 3.24
C GLU A 134 21.65 3.59 4.66
N GLU A 135 20.88 2.51 4.80
CA GLU A 135 20.35 2.00 6.07
C GLU A 135 19.62 3.07 6.90
N THR A 136 18.94 4.01 6.24
CA THR A 136 18.26 5.13 6.93
C THR A 136 16.75 5.10 6.74
N VAL A 137 16.04 5.54 7.78
CA VAL A 137 14.59 5.74 7.73
C VAL A 137 14.25 7.20 7.96
N GLN A 138 13.44 7.75 7.06
CA GLN A 138 13.01 9.14 7.09
C GLN A 138 11.48 9.20 6.99
N ALA A 139 10.86 10.05 7.81
CA ALA A 139 9.48 10.45 7.59
C ALA A 139 9.40 11.26 6.29
N THR A 140 8.44 10.94 5.44
CA THR A 140 8.14 11.79 4.27
C THR A 140 7.25 12.95 4.69
N ASN A 141 6.89 13.81 3.74
CA ASN A 141 5.86 14.84 3.95
C ASN A 141 4.51 14.42 3.36
N TRP A 142 4.33 13.13 3.07
CA TRP A 142 3.11 12.61 2.44
C TRP A 142 2.26 11.83 3.44
N SER A 143 0.97 12.10 3.39
CA SER A 143 -0.04 11.13 3.81
C SER A 143 -0.10 9.96 2.83
N PHE A 144 -0.70 8.85 3.25
CA PHE A 144 -0.84 7.66 2.43
C PHE A 144 -1.57 7.93 1.11
N ASN A 145 -2.66 8.71 1.14
CA ASN A 145 -3.39 9.11 -0.06
C ASN A 145 -2.56 9.99 -0.99
N GLU A 146 -1.75 10.90 -0.44
CA GLU A 146 -0.82 11.73 -1.25
C GLU A 146 0.25 10.86 -1.92
N TYR A 147 0.75 9.85 -1.21
CA TYR A 147 1.66 8.86 -1.79
C TYR A 147 0.98 8.03 -2.89
N LEU A 148 -0.23 7.52 -2.67
CA LEU A 148 -0.99 6.82 -3.72
C LEU A 148 -1.21 7.72 -4.96
N ARG A 149 -1.52 8.99 -4.75
CA ARG A 149 -1.65 9.98 -5.83
C ARG A 149 -0.33 10.22 -6.56
N HIS A 150 0.79 10.25 -5.84
CA HIS A 150 2.12 10.27 -6.42
C HIS A 150 2.35 9.04 -7.31
N VAL A 151 2.00 7.85 -6.82
CA VAL A 151 2.12 6.60 -7.58
C VAL A 151 1.32 6.67 -8.89
N VAL A 152 0.06 7.09 -8.86
CA VAL A 152 -0.76 7.27 -10.09
C VAL A 152 -0.06 8.22 -11.07
N ASN A 153 0.47 9.34 -10.57
CA ASN A 153 1.10 10.35 -11.43
C ASN A 153 2.43 9.88 -12.04
N VAL A 154 3.24 9.11 -11.31
CA VAL A 154 4.57 8.69 -11.78
C VAL A 154 4.51 7.38 -12.54
N TYR A 155 3.79 6.38 -12.02
CA TYR A 155 3.79 5.03 -12.54
C TYR A 155 2.65 4.78 -13.51
N THR A 156 1.46 5.34 -13.28
CA THR A 156 0.33 5.06 -14.19
C THR A 156 0.26 6.06 -15.34
N ARG A 157 0.38 7.35 -15.05
CA ARG A 157 0.24 8.42 -16.06
C ARG A 157 1.38 8.47 -17.06
N ASN A 158 2.62 8.23 -16.60
CA ASN A 158 3.80 8.39 -17.45
C ASN A 158 4.23 7.09 -18.17
N HIS A 159 3.59 5.95 -17.90
CA HIS A 159 3.90 4.69 -18.55
C HIS A 159 3.03 4.49 -19.81
N LYS A 160 3.65 3.94 -20.86
CA LYS A 160 2.96 3.70 -22.15
C LYS A 160 1.92 2.58 -22.05
N VAL A 161 2.12 1.63 -21.16
CA VAL A 161 1.21 0.52 -20.90
C VAL A 161 0.39 0.88 -19.68
N LYS A 162 -0.93 0.99 -19.86
CA LYS A 162 -1.86 1.22 -18.75
C LYS A 162 -1.98 -0.05 -17.91
N ALA A 163 -2.16 0.13 -16.60
CA ALA A 163 -2.42 -0.98 -15.70
C ALA A 163 -3.70 -1.73 -16.12
N PRO A 164 -3.68 -3.07 -16.13
CA PRO A 164 -4.88 -3.84 -16.39
C PRO A 164 -5.91 -3.64 -15.26
N PHE A 165 -7.19 -3.61 -15.62
CA PHE A 165 -8.30 -3.42 -14.67
C PHE A 165 -8.51 -4.64 -13.75
N ASP A 166 -8.11 -5.82 -14.22
CA ASP A 166 -8.26 -7.10 -13.55
C ASP A 166 -7.01 -7.50 -12.75
N LEU A 167 -6.03 -6.59 -12.56
CA LEU A 167 -4.92 -6.86 -11.66
C LEU A 167 -5.46 -6.99 -10.23
N TRP A 168 -5.32 -8.20 -9.68
CA TRP A 168 -5.83 -8.57 -8.37
C TRP A 168 -4.70 -9.06 -7.47
N GLY A 169 -4.89 -8.87 -6.16
CA GLY A 169 -3.93 -9.29 -5.15
C GLY A 169 -4.64 -9.67 -3.87
N GLU A 170 -4.31 -10.85 -3.34
CA GLU A 170 -4.88 -11.37 -2.11
C GLU A 170 -3.82 -11.36 -1.01
N LEU A 171 -3.99 -10.42 -0.08
CA LEU A 171 -3.11 -10.26 1.07
C LEU A 171 -3.51 -11.19 2.22
N ILE A 172 -4.71 -11.77 2.19
CA ILE A 172 -5.17 -12.79 3.13
C ILE A 172 -5.87 -13.92 2.37
N ILE A 173 -5.78 -15.15 2.87
CA ILE A 173 -6.61 -16.27 2.40
C ILE A 173 -7.81 -16.39 3.34
N ILE A 174 -9.01 -16.55 2.78
CA ILE A 174 -10.28 -16.64 3.52
C ILE A 174 -10.88 -18.03 3.38
#